data_AF-A0A8H2WP58-F1
#
_entry.id   AF-A0A8H2WP58-F1
#
_cell.length_a   1.000
_cell.length_b   1.000
_cell.length_c   1.000
_cell.angle_alpha   90.00
_cell.angle_beta   90.00
_cell.angle_gamma   90.00
#
_symmetry.space_group_name_H-M   'P 1'
#
loop_
_entity.id
_entity.type
_entity.pdbx_description
1 polymer ?
#
loop_
_entity_poly.entity_id
_entity_poly.type
_entity_poly.pdbx_seq_one_letter_code
_entity_poly.pdbx_strand_id
1 'polypeptide(L)'
;MAEANPSPIPPRPSVKRSLTSILSRLSRKQSVRAPQRASSWDSNWQSPSGRPKTVGFVASEPRSKATRAHVEIVESGGNALSEAQDALTNTKRPVWTRVLWTVPLEHDHAAQMVLSKFTHNEVVEEMSVLAIRNYLSTERGAFFCNVDRNANSSRALEVDWITFRDTQKTRDKTLQREVLRNEPALSVLVYVFRISPNKRSVAIWRRKIDIPATIIRKNANALAAKRRELRAAEAQYVIKISPPSNEWSNEPALRRFASLPRPGTRV
;
A
#
# COMPACT_ATOMS: atom_id res chain seq x y z
N MET A 1 -66.48 -33.95 -53.23
CA MET A 1 -66.08 -33.32 -51.95
C MET A 1 -65.74 -31.87 -52.25
N ALA A 2 -66.46 -30.96 -51.60
CA ALA A 2 -66.37 -29.52 -51.80
C ALA A 2 -65.15 -28.95 -51.06
N GLU A 3 -64.51 -27.92 -51.61
CA GLU A 3 -64.21 -26.70 -50.85
C GLU A 3 -63.86 -25.53 -51.78
N ALA A 4 -64.27 -24.35 -51.32
CA ALA A 4 -64.52 -23.15 -52.08
C ALA A 4 -63.31 -22.20 -52.13
N ASN A 5 -63.16 -21.51 -53.27
CA ASN A 5 -62.51 -20.19 -53.37
C ASN A 5 -63.46 -19.13 -52.76
N PRO A 6 -63.01 -17.99 -52.16
CA PRO A 6 -62.47 -16.88 -52.98
C PRO A 6 -61.52 -15.82 -52.32
N SER A 7 -60.55 -15.36 -53.12
CA SER A 7 -60.22 -13.95 -53.51
C SER A 7 -59.78 -12.88 -52.44
N PRO A 8 -59.29 -11.68 -52.84
CA PRO A 8 -57.98 -11.16 -52.43
C PRO A 8 -58.06 -9.86 -51.60
N ILE A 9 -56.97 -9.45 -50.93
CA ILE A 9 -56.91 -8.20 -50.14
C ILE A 9 -55.73 -7.31 -50.61
N PRO A 10 -55.91 -5.98 -50.74
CA PRO A 10 -55.09 -5.07 -51.56
C PRO A 10 -53.84 -4.47 -50.86
N PRO A 11 -52.96 -3.73 -51.57
CA PRO A 11 -51.73 -3.19 -51.01
C PRO A 11 -51.91 -1.78 -50.38
N ARG A 12 -51.04 -1.42 -49.43
CA ARG A 12 -50.91 -0.05 -48.89
C ARG A 12 -49.48 0.23 -48.34
N PRO A 13 -49.07 1.51 -48.14
CA PRO A 13 -47.92 2.08 -48.83
C PRO A 13 -46.75 2.51 -47.91
N SER A 14 -45.66 2.93 -48.56
CA SER A 14 -44.40 3.42 -48.00
C SER A 14 -44.49 4.68 -47.12
N VAL A 15 -43.67 4.74 -46.07
CA VAL A 15 -43.22 6.02 -45.49
C VAL A 15 -41.69 6.00 -45.30
N LYS A 16 -41.02 6.82 -46.12
CA LYS A 16 -39.65 7.29 -45.89
C LYS A 16 -39.67 8.36 -44.78
N ARG A 17 -38.71 8.32 -43.85
CA ARG A 17 -38.12 9.46 -43.09
C ARG A 17 -37.10 8.84 -42.10
N SER A 18 -35.78 9.02 -42.22
CA SER A 18 -34.95 10.23 -42.17
C SER A 18 -34.22 10.34 -40.81
N LEU A 19 -32.92 10.70 -40.88
CA LEU A 19 -32.03 11.23 -39.83
C LEU A 19 -31.24 10.24 -38.94
N THR A 20 -30.20 9.63 -39.50
CA THR A 20 -28.96 9.32 -38.76
C THR A 20 -27.78 10.08 -39.36
N SER A 21 -27.84 11.40 -39.22
CA SER A 21 -26.65 12.25 -39.30
C SER A 21 -26.71 13.25 -38.16
N ILE A 22 -25.56 13.50 -37.53
CA ILE A 22 -25.31 14.50 -36.48
C ILE A 22 -25.56 13.98 -35.05
N LEU A 23 -24.66 13.12 -34.55
CA LEU A 23 -24.15 13.18 -33.16
C LEU A 23 -22.74 12.53 -33.06
N SER A 24 -21.89 12.64 -34.08
CA SER A 24 -20.47 12.21 -34.02
C SER A 24 -19.53 13.28 -33.45
N ARG A 25 -20.06 14.29 -32.76
CA ARG A 25 -19.25 15.33 -32.10
C ARG A 25 -19.85 15.66 -30.75
N LEU A 26 -19.49 14.89 -29.72
CA LEU A 26 -19.41 15.30 -28.30
C LEU A 26 -19.18 14.07 -27.41
N SER A 27 -18.03 13.42 -27.53
CA SER A 27 -17.45 12.65 -26.43
C SER A 27 -15.95 12.55 -26.58
N ARG A 28 -15.29 13.71 -26.67
CA ARG A 28 -13.87 13.80 -26.32
C ARG A 28 -13.83 13.74 -24.79
N LYS A 29 -13.79 12.52 -24.25
CA LYS A 29 -13.59 12.27 -22.82
C LYS A 29 -12.45 13.14 -22.34
N GLN A 30 -12.76 14.10 -21.46
CA GLN A 30 -11.74 14.73 -20.64
C GLN A 30 -11.03 13.60 -19.90
N SER A 31 -9.77 13.37 -20.27
CA SER A 31 -8.84 12.63 -19.43
C SER A 31 -8.80 13.39 -18.12
N VAL A 32 -9.50 12.88 -17.11
CA VAL A 32 -9.36 13.33 -15.73
C VAL A 32 -7.92 12.96 -15.36
N ARG A 33 -7.03 13.94 -15.53
CA ARG A 33 -5.64 13.85 -15.13
C ARG A 33 -5.68 13.59 -13.63
N ALA A 34 -5.30 12.37 -13.23
CA ALA A 34 -5.17 12.04 -11.82
C ALA A 34 -4.30 13.12 -11.15
N PRO A 35 -4.68 13.65 -9.98
CA PRO A 35 -3.91 14.69 -9.33
C PRO A 35 -2.46 14.22 -9.18
N GLN A 36 -1.51 15.01 -9.67
CA GLN A 36 -0.08 14.79 -9.43
C GLN A 36 0.14 14.87 -7.93
N ARG A 37 0.21 13.70 -7.30
CA ARG A 37 0.40 13.55 -5.87
C ARG A 37 1.85 13.14 -5.67
N ALA A 38 2.61 13.95 -4.94
CA ALA A 38 3.98 13.64 -4.60
C ALA A 38 3.98 12.32 -3.82
N SER A 39 4.39 11.23 -4.45
CA SER A 39 4.75 10.06 -3.67
C SER A 39 6.04 10.36 -2.94
N SER A 40 6.21 9.84 -1.72
CA SER A 40 7.48 9.92 -0.98
C SER A 40 8.64 9.18 -1.67
N TRP A 41 8.41 8.62 -2.85
CA TRP A 41 9.31 7.74 -3.61
C TRP A 41 9.59 8.22 -5.03
N ASP A 42 9.08 9.37 -5.46
CA ASP A 42 9.39 9.88 -6.80
C ASP A 42 10.83 10.38 -6.85
N SER A 43 11.54 10.14 -7.96
CA SER A 43 12.95 10.53 -8.13
C SER A 43 13.19 12.04 -8.14
N ASN A 44 12.12 12.85 -8.28
CA ASN A 44 12.15 14.31 -8.11
C ASN A 44 11.70 14.76 -6.71
N TRP A 45 11.57 13.83 -5.77
CA TRP A 45 11.20 14.16 -4.40
C TRP A 45 12.38 14.85 -3.72
N GLN A 46 12.25 16.17 -3.55
CA GLN A 46 13.11 16.94 -2.67
C GLN A 46 12.51 16.84 -1.26
N SER A 47 13.31 16.46 -0.26
CA SER A 47 12.91 16.64 1.14
C SER A 47 12.44 18.07 1.29
N PRO A 48 11.18 18.32 1.72
CA PRO A 48 10.81 19.64 2.17
C PRO A 48 11.82 20.01 3.26
N SER A 49 12.51 21.15 3.14
CA SER A 49 13.37 21.68 4.20
C SER A 49 12.59 22.08 5.47
N GLY A 50 11.32 21.67 5.57
CA GLY A 50 10.43 21.89 6.69
C GLY A 50 10.71 20.90 7.81
N ARG A 51 10.72 21.42 9.03
CA ARG A 51 10.75 20.65 10.27
C ARG A 51 9.66 19.56 10.26
N PRO A 52 9.86 18.44 10.98
CA PRO A 52 8.82 17.44 11.18
C PRO A 52 7.51 18.12 11.58
N LYS A 53 6.41 17.81 10.88
CA LYS A 53 5.11 18.38 11.23
C LYS A 53 4.59 17.60 12.43
N THR A 54 4.79 18.16 13.63
CA THR A 54 4.05 17.78 14.82
C THR A 54 2.56 17.81 14.49
N VAL A 55 1.90 16.68 14.63
CA VAL A 55 0.45 16.60 14.51
C VAL A 55 -0.10 17.09 15.85
N GLY A 56 -0.17 18.42 16.01
CA GLY A 56 -0.71 19.03 17.22
C GLY A 56 -2.22 18.79 17.32
N PHE A 57 -2.66 18.06 18.33
CA PHE A 57 -4.07 17.95 18.68
C PHE A 57 -4.43 19.04 19.70
N VAL A 58 -5.54 19.75 19.47
CA VAL A 58 -6.11 20.68 20.45
C VAL A 58 -6.65 19.84 21.61
N ALA A 59 -5.87 19.72 22.67
CA ALA A 59 -6.30 19.10 23.91
C ALA A 59 -7.32 20.01 24.60
N SER A 60 -8.51 19.49 24.88
CA SER A 60 -9.48 20.13 25.75
C SER A 60 -8.97 20.11 27.20
N GLU A 61 -8.56 21.29 27.70
CA GLU A 61 -8.34 21.67 29.12
C GLU A 61 -7.38 20.86 30.02
N PRO A 62 -6.76 21.51 31.03
CA PRO A 62 -5.55 21.03 31.68
C PRO A 62 -5.86 19.98 32.75
N ARG A 63 -5.81 18.70 32.37
CA ARG A 63 -5.85 17.61 33.36
C ARG A 63 -4.47 17.47 34.02
N SER A 64 -4.49 17.49 35.34
CA SER A 64 -3.35 17.49 36.27
C SER A 64 -2.21 16.53 35.91
N LYS A 65 -0.98 17.02 36.15
CA LYS A 65 0.31 16.35 36.00
C LYS A 65 0.34 14.97 36.67
N ALA A 66 0.07 13.93 35.88
CA ALA A 66 0.76 12.65 36.02
C ALA A 66 1.62 12.52 34.77
N THR A 67 2.93 12.53 34.95
CA THR A 67 3.96 12.44 33.91
C THR A 67 3.93 11.07 33.26
N ARG A 68 2.86 10.74 32.53
CA ARG A 68 2.89 9.65 31.55
C ARG A 68 3.78 10.14 30.42
N ALA A 69 4.76 9.32 30.04
CA ALA A 69 5.56 9.56 28.86
C ALA A 69 4.65 9.46 27.64
N HIS A 70 4.01 10.58 27.31
CA HIS A 70 3.19 10.72 26.12
C HIS A 70 4.10 10.59 24.90
N VAL A 71 3.85 9.58 24.08
CA VAL A 71 4.58 9.38 22.83
C VAL A 71 3.80 10.08 21.73
N GLU A 72 4.31 11.22 21.27
CA GLU A 72 3.74 12.00 20.18
C GLU A 72 4.00 11.30 18.83
N ILE A 73 2.99 11.23 17.97
CA ILE A 73 3.16 10.70 16.61
C ILE A 73 3.44 11.82 15.62
N VAL A 74 4.55 11.70 14.90
CA VAL A 74 5.03 12.73 13.98
C VAL A 74 5.16 12.15 12.58
N GLU A 75 4.54 12.81 11.59
CA GLU A 75 4.80 12.47 10.19
C GLU A 75 6.17 13.02 9.79
N SER A 76 7.10 12.11 9.47
CA SER A 76 8.48 12.50 9.14
C SER A 76 8.57 13.22 7.79
N GLY A 77 7.53 13.06 6.95
CA GLY A 77 7.46 13.61 5.62
C GLY A 77 8.46 12.94 4.69
N GLY A 78 8.57 11.61 4.71
CA GLY A 78 9.48 10.83 3.86
C GLY A 78 10.90 10.68 4.40
N ASN A 79 11.27 11.45 5.42
CA ASN A 79 12.62 11.41 6.00
C ASN A 79 12.93 10.08 6.71
N ALA A 80 11.93 9.37 7.23
CA ALA A 80 12.14 8.05 7.83
C ALA A 80 12.51 7.01 6.76
N LEU A 81 12.02 7.18 5.53
CA LEU A 81 12.20 6.27 4.40
C LEU A 81 13.40 6.58 3.51
N SER A 82 13.90 7.83 3.53
CA SER A 82 14.93 8.31 2.60
C SER A 82 16.17 7.40 2.55
N GLU A 83 16.66 6.96 3.71
CA GLU A 83 17.83 6.08 3.80
C GLU A 83 17.56 4.65 3.30
N ALA A 84 16.30 4.21 3.32
CA ALA A 84 15.88 2.88 2.90
C ALA A 84 15.45 2.82 1.43
N GLN A 85 15.46 3.96 0.71
CA GLN A 85 14.88 4.06 -0.62
C GLN A 85 15.49 3.06 -1.61
N ASP A 86 16.82 2.95 -1.64
CA ASP A 86 17.52 1.97 -2.49
C ASP A 86 17.19 0.54 -2.06
N ALA A 87 17.31 0.23 -0.78
CA ALA A 87 16.98 -1.09 -0.25
C ALA A 87 15.53 -1.49 -0.59
N LEU A 88 14.56 -0.58 -0.57
CA LEU A 88 13.16 -0.92 -0.79
C LEU A 88 12.76 -0.93 -2.27
N THR A 89 13.27 -0.02 -3.11
CA THR A 89 12.78 0.15 -4.50
C THR A 89 13.77 -0.20 -5.61
N ASN A 90 15.00 -0.59 -5.29
CA ASN A 90 15.97 -0.91 -6.31
C ASN A 90 15.49 -2.06 -7.23
N THR A 91 15.37 -1.76 -8.52
CA THR A 91 14.83 -2.68 -9.52
C THR A 91 15.87 -3.63 -10.11
N LYS A 92 17.17 -3.33 -9.93
CA LYS A 92 18.30 -4.11 -10.43
C LYS A 92 18.61 -5.32 -9.56
N ARG A 93 18.19 -5.30 -8.29
CA ARG A 93 18.45 -6.37 -7.32
C ARG A 93 17.18 -7.15 -6.97
N PRO A 94 17.25 -8.49 -6.87
CA PRO A 94 16.11 -9.30 -6.44
C PRO A 94 15.58 -8.88 -5.07
N VAL A 95 14.26 -8.85 -4.92
CA VAL A 95 13.58 -8.39 -3.69
C VAL A 95 14.02 -9.18 -2.47
N TRP A 96 14.17 -10.50 -2.58
CA TRP A 96 14.57 -11.37 -1.47
C TRP A 96 15.98 -11.06 -0.93
N THR A 97 16.84 -10.39 -1.70
CA THR A 97 18.17 -9.92 -1.25
C THR A 97 18.13 -8.56 -0.56
N ARG A 98 16.97 -7.90 -0.57
CA ARG A 98 16.79 -6.51 -0.18
C ARG A 98 15.77 -6.32 0.94
N VAL A 99 14.71 -7.11 0.94
CA VAL A 99 13.62 -7.06 1.93
C VAL A 99 13.62 -8.38 2.69
N LEU A 100 14.06 -8.33 3.95
CA LEU A 100 14.28 -9.49 4.79
C LEU A 100 13.13 -9.60 5.81
N TRP A 101 12.18 -10.49 5.51
CA TRP A 101 11.03 -10.79 6.38
C TRP A 101 11.34 -11.83 7.47
N THR A 102 12.43 -12.58 7.31
CA THR A 102 12.74 -13.76 8.13
C THR A 102 13.69 -13.44 9.29
N VAL A 103 14.01 -12.16 9.52
CA VAL A 103 14.84 -11.76 10.66
C VAL A 103 13.98 -11.86 11.93
N PRO A 104 14.30 -12.77 12.87
CA PRO A 104 13.54 -12.91 14.11
C PRO A 104 13.56 -11.60 14.90
N LEU A 105 12.43 -11.23 15.48
CA LEU A 105 12.30 -10.00 16.24
C LEU A 105 13.18 -10.04 17.51
N GLU A 106 13.35 -11.24 18.07
CA GLU A 106 14.14 -11.54 19.26
C GLU A 106 15.61 -11.12 19.11
N HIS A 107 16.11 -11.07 17.87
CA HIS A 107 17.48 -10.68 17.57
C HIS A 107 17.68 -9.16 17.40
N ASP A 108 16.60 -8.36 17.45
CA ASP A 108 16.70 -6.90 17.36
C ASP A 108 15.94 -6.21 18.51
N HIS A 109 16.68 -5.91 19.58
CA HIS A 109 16.13 -5.21 20.75
C HIS A 109 15.57 -3.82 20.40
N ALA A 110 16.17 -3.11 19.44
CA ALA A 110 15.70 -1.80 19.03
C ALA A 110 14.35 -1.88 18.32
N ALA A 111 14.17 -2.87 17.43
CA ALA A 111 12.89 -3.16 16.80
C ALA A 111 11.82 -3.55 17.83
N GLN A 112 12.18 -4.35 18.85
CA GLN A 112 11.28 -4.69 19.96
C GLN A 112 10.82 -3.45 20.73
N MET A 113 11.75 -2.56 21.09
CA MET A 113 11.42 -1.30 21.77
C MET A 113 10.51 -0.40 20.95
N VAL A 114 10.70 -0.35 19.63
CA VAL A 114 9.82 0.45 18.76
C VAL A 114 8.44 -0.21 18.64
N LEU A 115 8.39 -1.54 18.50
CA LEU A 115 7.13 -2.28 18.40
C LEU A 115 6.29 -2.21 19.68
N SER A 116 6.94 -2.22 20.85
CA SER A 116 6.24 -2.12 22.14
C SER A 116 5.49 -0.80 22.29
N LYS A 117 5.94 0.29 21.66
CA LYS A 117 5.23 1.58 21.69
C LYS A 117 3.81 1.50 21.10
N PHE A 118 3.60 0.66 20.08
CA PHE A 118 2.29 0.45 19.47
C PHE A 118 1.32 -0.38 20.33
N THR A 119 1.73 -0.78 21.55
CA THR A 119 0.84 -1.43 22.51
C THR A 119 0.16 -0.42 23.44
N HIS A 120 0.62 0.82 23.49
CA HIS A 120 0.01 1.86 24.30
C HIS A 120 -1.27 2.39 23.66
N ASN A 121 -2.35 2.47 24.44
CA ASN A 121 -3.67 2.91 23.96
C ASN A 121 -3.64 4.32 23.34
N GLU A 122 -2.87 5.23 23.92
CA GLU A 122 -2.72 6.61 23.42
C GLU A 122 -2.12 6.62 22.00
N VAL A 123 -1.04 5.85 21.79
CA VAL A 123 -0.42 5.67 20.47
C VAL A 123 -1.39 5.01 19.48
N VAL A 124 -2.13 4.00 19.91
CA VAL A 124 -3.14 3.32 19.08
C VAL A 124 -4.23 4.30 18.63
N GLU A 125 -4.71 5.16 19.54
CA GLU A 125 -5.74 6.16 19.24
C GLU A 125 -5.23 7.19 18.22
N GLU A 126 -4.05 7.77 18.45
CA GLU A 126 -3.44 8.74 17.54
C GLU A 126 -3.13 8.14 16.16
N MET A 127 -2.54 6.94 16.12
CA MET A 127 -2.29 6.20 14.88
C MET A 127 -3.57 5.96 14.10
N SER A 128 -4.65 5.63 14.80
CA SER A 128 -5.96 5.35 14.20
C SER A 128 -6.57 6.59 13.54
N VAL A 129 -6.51 7.73 14.22
CA VAL A 129 -6.96 9.01 13.66
C VAL A 129 -6.13 9.39 12.45
N LEU A 130 -4.80 9.28 12.56
CA LEU A 130 -3.89 9.60 11.46
C LEU A 130 -4.08 8.66 10.26
N ALA A 131 -4.29 7.35 10.51
CA ALA A 131 -4.57 6.35 9.48
C ALA A 131 -5.81 6.72 8.67
N ILE A 132 -6.90 7.08 9.35
CA ILE A 132 -8.15 7.46 8.68
C ILE A 132 -7.94 8.75 7.89
N ARG A 133 -7.27 9.76 8.46
CA ARG A 133 -6.96 11.01 7.75
C ARG A 133 -6.18 10.75 6.46
N ASN A 134 -5.17 9.90 6.54
CA ASN A 134 -4.35 9.53 5.39
C ASN A 134 -5.15 8.69 4.39
N TYR A 135 -5.93 7.70 4.82
CA TYR A 135 -6.78 6.93 3.90
C TYR A 135 -7.80 7.82 3.16
N LEU A 136 -8.48 8.73 3.86
CA LEU A 136 -9.46 9.63 3.26
C LEU A 136 -8.84 10.61 2.25
N SER A 137 -7.63 11.11 2.55
CA SER A 137 -6.92 12.04 1.66
C SER A 137 -6.12 11.35 0.55
N THR A 138 -5.88 10.05 0.67
CA THR A 138 -5.00 9.26 -0.20
C THR A 138 -5.79 8.07 -0.81
N GLU A 139 -5.25 6.87 -0.67
CA GLU A 139 -5.80 5.55 -0.94
C GLU A 139 -5.38 4.59 0.20
N ARG A 140 -5.62 3.29 0.06
CA ARG A 140 -5.11 2.29 1.02
C ARG A 140 -3.60 2.41 1.17
N GLY A 141 -3.11 2.20 2.38
CA GLY A 141 -1.70 2.32 2.69
C GLY A 141 -1.35 1.70 4.03
N ALA A 142 -0.12 1.92 4.44
CA ALA A 142 0.43 1.48 5.70
C ALA A 142 1.45 2.49 6.22
N PHE A 143 1.67 2.49 7.53
CA PHE A 143 2.74 3.27 8.12
C PHE A 143 4.06 2.51 8.09
N PHE A 144 5.13 3.24 7.86
CA PHE A 144 6.49 2.77 7.94
C PHE A 144 7.25 3.54 9.01
N CYS A 145 8.00 2.82 9.83
CA CYS A 145 8.71 3.33 10.98
C CYS A 145 10.16 2.84 10.96
N ASN A 146 11.10 3.75 10.85
CA ASN A 146 12.54 3.44 10.87
C ASN A 146 12.98 3.20 12.32
N VAL A 147 13.56 2.04 12.59
CA VAL A 147 14.05 1.66 13.93
C VAL A 147 15.10 2.63 14.46
N ASP A 148 16.09 2.99 13.65
CA ASP A 148 17.24 3.77 14.11
C ASP A 148 16.84 5.20 14.51
N ARG A 149 15.78 5.74 13.89
CA ARG A 149 15.21 7.06 14.27
C ARG A 149 14.35 7.01 15.53
N ASN A 150 13.76 5.86 15.81
CA ASN A 150 12.73 5.72 16.85
C ASN A 150 13.20 4.98 18.10
N ALA A 151 14.32 4.25 18.06
CA ALA A 151 14.80 3.45 19.18
C ALA A 151 15.21 4.31 20.39
N ASN A 152 15.86 5.45 20.13
CA ASN A 152 16.37 6.34 21.19
C ASN A 152 15.39 7.46 21.57
N SER A 153 14.32 7.67 20.78
CA SER A 153 13.33 8.70 21.06
C SER A 153 12.28 8.16 22.02
N SER A 154 12.22 8.68 23.24
CA SER A 154 11.14 8.33 24.19
C SER A 154 9.88 9.19 24.02
N ARG A 155 9.97 10.31 23.31
CA ARG A 155 8.91 11.32 23.24
C ARG A 155 8.15 11.35 21.93
N ALA A 156 8.80 10.97 20.83
CA ALA A 156 8.21 11.04 19.50
C ALA A 156 8.38 9.73 18.75
N LEU A 157 7.35 9.36 17.99
CA LEU A 157 7.33 8.27 17.06
C LEU A 157 7.19 8.83 15.65
N GLU A 158 8.27 8.76 14.88
CA GLU A 158 8.29 9.21 13.49
C GLU A 158 7.81 8.10 12.56
N VAL A 159 6.75 8.41 11.80
CA VAL A 159 6.14 7.49 10.84
C VAL A 159 5.96 8.15 9.47
N ASP A 160 5.92 7.33 8.43
CA ASP A 160 5.56 7.75 7.07
C ASP A 160 4.43 6.88 6.52
N TRP A 161 3.41 7.51 5.93
CA TRP A 161 2.34 6.79 5.23
C TRP A 161 2.76 6.44 3.80
N ILE A 162 2.75 5.16 3.48
CA ILE A 162 3.03 4.63 2.14
C ILE A 162 1.74 4.09 1.53
N THR A 163 1.40 4.56 0.34
CA THR A 163 0.20 4.11 -0.39
C THR A 163 0.40 2.75 -1.05
N PHE A 164 -0.69 2.09 -1.45
CA PHE A 164 -0.61 0.84 -2.19
C PHE A 164 0.22 0.98 -3.48
N ARG A 165 0.05 2.07 -4.24
CA ARG A 165 0.88 2.36 -5.43
C ARG A 165 2.37 2.44 -5.10
N ASP A 166 2.72 3.04 -3.97
CA ASP A 166 4.12 3.13 -3.54
C ASP A 166 4.66 1.75 -3.13
N THR A 167 3.83 0.92 -2.48
CA THR A 167 4.25 -0.47 -2.20
C THR A 167 4.53 -1.28 -3.46
N GLN A 168 3.85 -0.98 -4.58
CA GLN A 168 4.17 -1.64 -5.86
C GLN A 168 5.57 -1.31 -6.37
N LYS A 169 6.13 -0.14 -6.02
CA LYS A 169 7.50 0.23 -6.40
C LYS A 169 8.52 -0.71 -5.75
N THR A 170 8.21 -1.27 -4.58
CA THR A 170 9.11 -2.21 -3.87
C THR A 170 9.24 -3.55 -4.58
N ARG A 171 8.22 -3.92 -5.38
CA ARG A 171 8.03 -5.24 -6.00
C ARG A 171 7.96 -6.41 -5.00
N ASP A 172 7.80 -6.11 -3.70
CA ASP A 172 7.62 -7.11 -2.67
C ASP A 172 6.18 -7.61 -2.64
N LYS A 173 6.02 -8.92 -2.89
CA LYS A 173 4.71 -9.57 -3.00
C LYS A 173 3.97 -9.59 -1.66
N THR A 174 4.71 -9.76 -0.56
CA THR A 174 4.13 -9.87 0.78
C THR A 174 3.56 -8.53 1.19
N LEU A 175 4.37 -7.46 1.11
CA LEU A 175 3.99 -6.09 1.40
C LEU A 175 2.76 -5.66 0.60
N GLN A 176 2.80 -5.82 -0.73
CA GLN A 176 1.70 -5.41 -1.60
C GLN A 176 0.42 -6.17 -1.27
N ARG A 177 0.51 -7.50 -1.07
CA ARG A 177 -0.67 -8.31 -0.74
C ARG A 177 -1.29 -7.90 0.58
N GLU A 178 -0.48 -7.59 1.58
CA GLU A 178 -0.97 -7.19 2.90
C GLU A 178 -1.64 -5.83 2.87
N VAL A 179 -1.01 -4.83 2.25
CA VAL A 179 -1.62 -3.49 2.11
C VAL A 179 -2.90 -3.55 1.28
N LEU A 180 -2.94 -4.38 0.24
CA LEU A 180 -4.14 -4.60 -0.58
C LEU A 180 -5.29 -5.23 0.23
N ARG A 181 -4.98 -6.22 1.07
CA ARG A 181 -5.98 -6.96 1.86
C ARG A 181 -6.43 -6.22 3.12
N ASN A 182 -5.64 -5.27 3.60
CA ASN A 182 -5.98 -4.52 4.79
C ASN A 182 -7.22 -3.65 4.55
N GLU A 183 -8.15 -3.71 5.50
CA GLU A 183 -9.34 -2.86 5.50
C GLU A 183 -9.07 -1.64 6.39
N PRO A 184 -8.81 -0.45 5.80
CA PRO A 184 -8.36 0.74 6.54
C PRO A 184 -9.41 1.32 7.48
N ALA A 185 -10.65 0.83 7.41
CA ALA A 185 -11.73 1.17 8.34
C ALA A 185 -11.83 0.20 9.53
N LEU A 186 -11.04 -0.86 9.56
CA LEU A 186 -11.01 -1.83 10.67
C LEU A 186 -9.64 -1.85 11.33
N SER A 187 -8.57 -1.71 10.54
CA SER A 187 -7.21 -1.81 11.04
C SER A 187 -6.24 -1.02 10.19
N VAL A 188 -5.12 -0.65 10.80
CA VAL A 188 -3.96 -0.09 10.10
C VAL A 188 -2.76 -1.02 10.23
N LEU A 189 -1.99 -1.13 9.16
CA LEU A 189 -0.73 -1.85 9.15
C LEU A 189 0.42 -0.90 9.47
N VAL A 190 1.33 -1.37 10.31
CA VAL A 190 2.58 -0.69 10.62
C VAL A 190 3.74 -1.63 10.33
N TYR A 191 4.66 -1.14 9.52
CA TYR A 191 5.92 -1.80 9.19
C TYR A 191 7.05 -1.09 9.93
N VAL A 192 7.65 -1.79 10.88
CA VAL A 192 8.87 -1.35 11.55
C VAL A 192 10.03 -1.95 10.78
N PHE A 193 11.01 -1.14 10.37
CA PHE A 193 12.12 -1.63 9.58
C PHE A 193 13.45 -1.10 10.07
N ARG A 194 14.50 -1.89 9.87
CA ARG A 194 15.88 -1.50 10.14
C ARG A 194 16.73 -1.68 8.90
N ILE A 195 17.57 -0.68 8.64
CA ILE A 195 18.43 -0.66 7.45
C ILE A 195 19.75 -1.36 7.81
N SER A 196 20.23 -2.23 6.92
CA SER A 196 21.56 -2.82 7.09
C SER A 196 22.64 -1.74 6.98
N PRO A 197 23.83 -1.89 7.62
CA PRO A 197 24.87 -0.85 7.62
C PRO A 197 25.30 -0.35 6.23
N ASN A 198 25.27 -1.21 5.22
CA ASN A 198 25.60 -0.85 3.83
C ASN A 198 24.44 -0.20 3.05
N LYS A 199 23.29 0.05 3.69
CA LYS A 199 22.05 0.62 3.13
C LYS A 199 21.44 -0.15 1.95
N ARG A 200 21.83 -1.40 1.75
CA ARG A 200 21.39 -2.24 0.62
C ARG A 200 20.22 -3.16 0.94
N SER A 201 19.92 -3.38 2.20
CA SER A 201 18.82 -4.25 2.61
C SER A 201 18.12 -3.70 3.86
N VAL A 202 16.90 -4.15 4.06
CA VAL A 202 16.09 -3.84 5.24
C VAL A 202 15.54 -5.11 5.84
N ALA A 203 15.63 -5.22 7.16
CA ALA A 203 14.81 -6.13 7.94
C ALA A 203 13.46 -5.47 8.20
N ILE A 204 12.35 -6.19 8.02
CA ILE A 204 11.00 -5.64 8.23
C ILE A 204 10.21 -6.54 9.18
N TRP A 205 9.60 -5.91 10.17
CA TRP A 205 8.62 -6.48 11.08
C TRP A 205 7.27 -5.79 10.88
N ARG A 206 6.18 -6.52 11.10
CA ARG A 206 4.82 -6.00 10.90
C ARG A 206 4.00 -6.05 12.18
N ARG A 207 3.16 -5.04 12.38
CA ARG A 207 2.13 -4.99 13.40
C ARG A 207 0.82 -4.55 12.76
N LYS A 208 -0.26 -5.26 13.08
CA LYS A 208 -1.62 -4.83 12.77
C LYS A 208 -2.18 -4.15 14.01
N ILE A 209 -2.74 -2.95 13.84
CA ILE A 209 -3.39 -2.18 14.90
C ILE A 209 -4.87 -2.08 14.53
N ASP A 210 -5.74 -2.57 15.41
CA ASP A 210 -7.18 -2.46 15.21
C ASP A 210 -7.64 -1.05 15.61
N ILE A 211 -8.49 -0.46 14.76
CA ILE A 211 -8.98 0.90 14.95
C ILE A 211 -10.12 0.87 15.98
N PRO A 212 -10.06 1.69 17.05
CA PRO A 212 -11.15 1.79 18.02
C PRO A 212 -12.50 2.09 17.37
N ALA A 213 -13.55 1.35 17.78
CA ALA A 213 -14.89 1.47 17.22
C ALA A 213 -15.48 2.89 17.32
N THR A 214 -15.08 3.65 18.35
CA THR A 214 -15.46 5.06 18.54
C THR A 214 -14.98 5.93 17.37
N ILE A 215 -13.74 5.73 16.92
CA ILE A 215 -13.16 6.46 15.78
C ILE A 215 -13.84 6.02 14.47
N ILE A 216 -14.07 4.72 14.29
CA ILE A 216 -14.77 4.19 13.10
C ILE A 216 -16.16 4.81 12.99
N ARG A 217 -16.94 4.81 14.09
CA ARG A 217 -18.29 5.37 14.12
C ARG A 217 -18.31 6.86 13.79
N LYS A 218 -17.38 7.64 14.34
CA LYS A 218 -17.25 9.08 14.05
C LYS A 218 -17.00 9.36 12.56
N ASN A 219 -16.30 8.45 11.87
CA ASN A 219 -15.89 8.62 10.47
C ASN A 219 -16.68 7.74 9.47
N ALA A 220 -17.75 7.07 9.90
CA ALA A 220 -18.42 6.03 9.13
C ALA A 220 -18.87 6.50 7.73
N ASN A 221 -19.47 7.69 7.63
CA ASN A 221 -19.94 8.25 6.37
C ASN A 221 -18.79 8.58 5.42
N ALA A 222 -17.71 9.18 5.94
CA ALA A 222 -16.53 9.53 5.15
C ALA A 222 -15.82 8.27 4.63
N LEU A 223 -15.67 7.25 5.49
CA LEU A 223 -15.09 5.96 5.11
C LEU A 223 -15.94 5.25 4.04
N ALA A 224 -17.27 5.26 4.19
CA ALA A 224 -18.18 4.69 3.19
C ALA A 224 -18.10 5.44 1.85
N ALA A 225 -18.03 6.77 1.87
CA ALA A 225 -17.87 7.57 0.66
C ALA A 225 -16.53 7.28 -0.03
N LYS A 226 -15.42 7.28 0.71
CA LYS A 226 -14.08 7.01 0.16
C LYS A 226 -13.96 5.62 -0.44
N ARG A 227 -14.55 4.60 0.20
CA ARG A 227 -14.61 3.24 -0.37
C ARG A 227 -15.35 3.19 -1.71
N ARG A 228 -16.45 3.94 -1.86
CA ARG A 228 -17.19 4.00 -3.13
C ARG A 228 -16.36 4.69 -4.21
N GLU A 229 -15.70 5.79 -3.87
CA GLU A 229 -14.79 6.52 -4.76
C GLU A 229 -13.66 5.62 -5.26
N LEU A 230 -12.98 4.93 -4.34
CA LEU A 230 -11.81 4.11 -4.67
C LEU A 230 -12.16 2.79 -5.33
N ARG A 231 -13.41 2.31 -5.29
CA ARG A 231 -13.79 0.97 -5.80
C ARG A 231 -13.31 0.70 -7.22
N ALA A 232 -13.47 1.67 -8.14
CA ALA A 232 -13.05 1.51 -9.53
C ALA A 232 -11.52 1.52 -9.68
N ALA A 233 -10.82 2.33 -8.88
CA ALA A 233 -9.36 2.39 -8.88
C ALA A 233 -8.73 1.14 -8.25
N GLU A 234 -9.30 0.66 -7.14
CA GLU A 234 -8.87 -0.56 -6.43
C GLU A 234 -9.10 -1.82 -7.26
N ALA A 235 -10.13 -1.85 -8.12
CA ALA A 235 -10.35 -2.94 -9.06
C ALA A 235 -9.20 -3.09 -10.09
N GLN A 236 -8.42 -2.03 -10.31
CA GLN A 236 -7.25 -2.03 -11.20
C GLN A 236 -5.93 -2.37 -10.47
N TYR A 237 -5.99 -2.65 -9.16
CA TYR A 237 -4.79 -2.98 -8.40
C TYR A 237 -4.21 -4.33 -8.82
N VAL A 238 -2.93 -4.32 -9.16
CA VAL A 238 -2.17 -5.51 -9.55
C VAL A 238 -0.96 -5.65 -8.63
N ILE A 239 -0.68 -6.86 -8.17
CA ILE A 239 0.56 -7.13 -7.43
C ILE A 239 1.70 -7.24 -8.45
N LYS A 240 2.66 -6.31 -8.37
CA LYS A 240 3.85 -6.29 -9.22
C LYS A 240 4.96 -7.09 -8.53
N ILE A 241 5.40 -8.17 -9.16
CA ILE A 241 6.54 -8.97 -8.67
C ILE A 241 7.75 -8.74 -9.57
N SER A 242 8.96 -8.84 -9.00
CA SER A 242 10.16 -8.87 -9.83
C SER A 242 10.16 -10.17 -10.64
N PRO A 243 10.47 -10.14 -11.95
CA PRO A 243 10.66 -11.36 -12.71
C PRO A 243 11.80 -12.16 -12.07
N PRO A 244 11.73 -13.51 -12.06
CA PRO A 244 12.90 -14.31 -11.71
C PRO A 244 14.01 -13.93 -12.68
N SER A 245 15.16 -13.52 -12.16
CA SER A 245 16.33 -13.23 -12.99
C SER A 245 16.78 -14.52 -13.68
N ASN A 246 16.63 -14.59 -15.00
CA ASN A 246 17.11 -15.70 -15.84
C ASN A 246 18.66 -15.86 -15.80
N GLU A 247 19.38 -14.99 -15.09
CA GLU A 247 20.84 -15.05 -14.94
C GLU A 247 21.34 -16.26 -14.13
N TRP A 248 20.46 -16.95 -13.41
CA TRP A 248 20.83 -18.12 -12.58
C TRP A 248 20.78 -19.44 -13.36
N SER A 249 20.36 -19.42 -14.63
CA SER A 249 20.42 -20.60 -15.51
C SER A 249 21.80 -20.80 -16.15
N ASN A 250 22.72 -19.84 -16.00
CA ASN A 250 24.05 -19.87 -16.62
C ASN A 250 25.20 -20.04 -15.62
N GLU A 251 24.94 -20.47 -14.38
CA GLU A 251 26.01 -20.79 -13.43
C GLU A 251 26.53 -22.22 -13.70
N PRO A 252 27.78 -22.40 -14.17
CA PRO A 252 28.33 -23.73 -14.48
C PRO A 252 28.51 -24.63 -13.24
N ALA A 253 28.30 -24.10 -12.03
CA ALA A 253 28.45 -24.82 -10.77
C ALA A 253 27.37 -25.91 -10.54
N LEU A 254 26.18 -25.79 -11.14
CA LEU A 254 25.10 -26.76 -10.96
C LEU A 254 25.16 -27.96 -11.93
N ARG A 255 26.05 -27.96 -12.93
CA ARG A 255 26.25 -29.12 -13.80
C ARG A 255 27.06 -30.25 -13.16
N ARG A 256 27.75 -30.02 -12.03
CA ARG A 256 28.55 -31.07 -11.37
C ARG A 256 27.74 -32.06 -10.53
N PHE A 257 26.46 -31.79 -10.26
CA PHE A 257 25.61 -32.71 -9.49
C PHE A 257 24.63 -33.52 -10.34
N ALA A 258 24.57 -33.29 -11.66
CA ALA A 258 23.69 -34.03 -12.57
C ALA A 258 24.32 -35.30 -13.16
N SER A 259 25.55 -35.65 -12.79
CA SER A 259 26.28 -36.81 -13.31
C SER A 259 26.72 -37.79 -12.21
N LEU A 260 25.81 -38.16 -11.32
CA LEU A 260 26.00 -39.37 -10.51
C LEU A 260 25.27 -40.55 -11.18
N PRO A 261 25.96 -41.67 -11.45
CA PRO A 261 25.34 -42.84 -12.06
C PRO A 261 24.33 -43.46 -11.09
N ARG A 262 23.18 -43.87 -11.62
CA ARG A 262 22.14 -44.60 -10.88
C ARG A 262 22.69 -45.99 -10.46
N PRO A 263 22.40 -46.47 -9.23
CA PRO A 263 22.80 -47.81 -8.80
C PRO A 263 22.16 -48.88 -9.70
N GLY A 264 23.01 -49.74 -10.25
CA GLY A 264 22.65 -50.79 -11.19
C GLY A 264 21.83 -51.92 -10.56
N THR A 265 20.86 -52.37 -11.35
CA THR A 265 20.09 -53.60 -11.28
C THR A 265 21.02 -54.82 -11.14
N ARG A 266 20.73 -55.70 -10.18
CA ARG A 266 21.37 -57.01 -10.05
C ARG A 266 20.97 -57.93 -11.21
N VAL A 267 21.94 -58.71 -11.68
CA VAL A 267 21.76 -59.94 -12.47
C VAL A 267 21.29 -61.06 -11.56
#